data_AF-A0A7S3Q0V3-F1
#
_entry.id   AF-A0A7S3Q0V3-F1
#
_cell.length_a   1.000
_cell.length_b   1.000
_cell.length_c   1.000
_cell.angle_alpha   90.00
_cell.angle_beta   90.00
_cell.angle_gamma   90.00
#
_symmetry.space_group_name_H-M   'P 1'
#
loop_
_entity.id
_entity.type
_entity.pdbx_description
1 polymer ?
#
loop_
_entity_poly.entity_id
_entity_poly.type
_entity_poly.pdbx_seq_one_letter_code
_entity_poly.pdbx_strand_id
1 'polypeptide(L)'
;LRTIQDRIDFLIHIDPDADEEDNASEEGIEEASEFLNINLDGNNAVPKPRKTDAKKRLMVTRLPPVLFFHVKRLYFNPATSDMAKTNQHINFTEYLDMRCVYAGDQSSLEESDGKESVNAQPIPYRLVSVIEHRGSAFSGHYFTMRRASISSSW
;
A
#
# COMPACT_ATOMS: atom_id res chain seq x y z
N LEU A 1 7.64 32.58 -17.08
CA LEU A 1 8.80 31.76 -17.49
C LEU A 1 9.67 31.31 -16.31
N ARG A 2 9.91 32.13 -15.27
CA ARG A 2 10.57 31.69 -14.02
C ARG A 2 9.79 30.64 -13.21
N THR A 3 8.46 30.73 -13.20
CA THR A 3 7.53 29.84 -12.47
C THR A 3 7.54 28.37 -12.88
N ILE A 4 8.09 28.07 -14.06
CA ILE A 4 8.23 26.69 -14.55
C ILE A 4 9.54 26.10 -14.01
N GLN A 5 10.56 26.92 -13.77
CA GLN A 5 11.86 26.48 -13.27
C GLN A 5 11.81 26.12 -11.78
N ASP A 6 10.98 26.80 -10.99
CA ASP A 6 10.83 26.47 -9.56
C ASP A 6 10.07 25.14 -9.34
N ARG A 7 9.24 24.73 -10.30
CA ARG A 7 8.64 23.38 -10.32
C ARG A 7 9.67 22.31 -10.69
N ILE A 8 10.73 22.66 -11.41
CA ILE A 8 11.83 21.75 -11.76
C ILE A 8 12.63 21.39 -10.50
N ASP A 9 12.94 22.34 -9.63
CA ASP A 9 13.69 22.08 -8.38
C ASP A 9 12.92 21.21 -7.37
N PHE A 10 11.59 21.37 -7.31
CA PHE A 10 10.72 20.52 -6.49
C PHE A 10 10.68 19.06 -6.97
N LEU A 11 10.73 18.84 -8.28
CA LEU A 11 10.72 17.50 -8.87
C LEU A 11 12.06 16.79 -8.67
N ILE A 12 13.18 17.53 -8.58
CA ILE A 12 14.52 16.99 -8.36
C ILE A 12 14.68 16.46 -6.91
N HIS A 13 14.06 17.06 -5.89
CA HIS A 13 14.15 16.56 -4.50
C HIS A 13 13.33 15.29 -4.19
N ILE A 14 12.40 14.91 -5.07
CA ILE A 14 11.69 13.62 -4.96
C ILE A 14 12.64 12.46 -5.36
N ASP A 15 13.77 12.78 -5.99
CA ASP A 15 14.81 11.87 -6.46
C ASP A 15 16.17 12.17 -5.79
N PRO A 16 16.52 11.49 -4.68
CA PRO A 16 17.72 11.80 -3.88
C PRO A 16 19.07 11.37 -4.48
N ASP A 17 19.16 10.97 -5.76
CA ASP A 17 20.46 10.87 -6.45
C ASP A 17 20.94 12.24 -6.99
N ALA A 18 20.26 13.34 -6.65
CA ALA A 18 20.69 14.70 -6.99
C ALA A 18 21.82 15.18 -6.04
N ASP A 19 23.00 15.45 -6.61
CA ASP A 19 24.26 15.80 -5.93
C ASP A 19 24.12 16.92 -4.85
N GLU A 20 24.80 16.74 -3.69
CA GLU A 20 24.83 17.57 -2.47
C GLU A 20 25.50 18.95 -2.64
N GLU A 21 25.02 20.02 -1.96
CA GLU A 21 25.90 21.06 -1.34
C GLU A 21 25.17 22.00 -0.32
N ASP A 22 25.63 21.91 0.93
CA ASP A 22 25.94 22.94 1.95
C ASP A 22 24.96 23.94 2.63
N ASN A 23 24.88 23.79 3.97
CA ASN A 23 24.99 24.76 5.09
C ASN A 23 24.28 26.14 5.06
N ALA A 24 23.28 26.37 5.93
CA ALA A 24 22.98 27.71 6.48
C ALA A 24 22.22 27.74 7.84
N SER A 25 22.96 28.15 8.88
CA SER A 25 22.69 28.95 10.10
C SER A 25 21.31 29.05 10.82
N GLU A 26 21.40 29.12 12.15
CA GLU A 26 20.38 29.11 13.22
C GLU A 26 19.26 30.18 13.21
N GLU A 27 19.19 31.11 12.24
CA GLU A 27 18.10 32.12 12.14
C GLU A 27 16.82 31.57 11.47
N GLY A 28 16.81 30.33 10.98
CA GLY A 28 15.64 29.66 10.38
C GLY A 28 14.55 29.22 11.35
N ILE A 29 14.63 29.64 12.62
CA ILE A 29 13.88 29.13 13.78
C ILE A 29 12.70 30.05 14.18
N GLU A 30 12.68 31.34 13.83
CA GLU A 30 11.69 32.27 14.44
C GLU A 30 10.44 32.62 13.61
N GLU A 31 10.39 32.33 12.30
CA GLU A 31 9.23 32.67 11.44
C GLU A 31 8.72 31.49 10.58
N ALA A 32 8.87 30.25 11.06
CA ALA A 32 7.93 29.14 10.78
C ALA A 32 6.74 29.16 11.76
N SER A 33 6.62 30.26 12.50
CA SER A 33 5.99 30.45 13.81
C SER A 33 4.53 30.87 13.78
N GLU A 34 3.87 30.78 12.63
CA GLU A 34 2.39 30.77 12.58
C GLU A 34 1.87 29.66 11.65
N PHE A 35 2.47 28.46 11.76
CA PHE A 35 2.06 27.14 11.20
C PHE A 35 1.83 26.96 9.68
N LEU A 36 1.57 28.02 8.92
CA LEU A 36 1.53 28.06 7.45
C LEU A 36 2.14 29.35 6.88
N ASN A 37 2.46 30.34 7.72
CA ASN A 37 3.07 31.64 7.40
C ASN A 37 2.77 32.16 5.96
N ILE A 38 1.49 32.32 5.61
CA ILE A 38 1.10 33.09 4.42
C ILE A 38 1.29 34.55 4.79
N ASN A 39 2.49 35.07 4.53
CA ASN A 39 2.69 36.51 4.58
C ASN A 39 1.98 37.12 3.36
N LEU A 40 0.95 37.94 3.63
CA LEU A 40 0.15 38.68 2.64
C LEU A 40 0.94 39.80 1.93
N ASP A 41 2.23 39.92 2.23
CA ASP A 41 3.15 40.87 1.63
C ASP A 41 3.70 40.34 0.29
N GLY A 42 2.81 40.24 -0.69
CA GLY A 42 3.11 40.36 -2.13
C GLY A 42 4.02 39.31 -2.80
N ASN A 43 4.63 38.37 -2.07
CA ASN A 43 5.49 37.34 -2.63
C ASN A 43 4.87 35.96 -2.42
N ASN A 44 4.48 35.32 -3.53
CA ASN A 44 3.89 33.98 -3.61
C ASN A 44 4.87 32.88 -3.17
N ALA A 45 5.23 32.82 -1.88
CA ALA A 45 6.00 31.72 -1.33
C ALA A 45 5.10 30.48 -1.22
N VAL A 46 5.38 29.46 -2.02
CA VAL A 46 4.71 28.16 -1.93
C VAL A 46 5.05 27.56 -0.55
N PRO A 47 4.07 27.21 0.29
CA PRO A 47 4.32 26.61 1.60
C PRO A 47 5.18 25.34 1.45
N LYS A 48 6.34 25.31 2.10
CA LYS A 48 7.18 24.11 2.13
C LYS A 48 6.46 23.05 2.99
N PRO A 49 6.22 21.83 2.47
CA PRO A 49 5.55 20.80 3.25
C PRO A 49 6.40 20.43 4.47
N ARG A 50 5.81 20.55 5.67
CA ARG A 50 6.45 20.19 6.93
C ARG A 50 6.53 18.67 7.04
N LYS A 51 7.73 18.12 7.28
CA LYS A 51 7.91 16.71 7.61
C LYS A 51 7.17 16.42 8.92
N THR A 52 6.18 15.55 8.87
CA THR A 52 5.35 15.16 10.01
C THR A 52 4.99 13.68 9.88
N ASP A 53 4.60 13.06 10.99
CA ASP A 53 4.19 11.66 10.99
C ASP A 53 2.91 11.49 10.16
N ALA A 54 2.91 10.48 9.29
CA ALA A 54 1.78 10.17 8.42
C ALA A 54 1.47 8.66 8.46
N LYS A 55 0.18 8.32 8.42
CA LYS A 55 -0.29 6.94 8.24
C LYS A 55 -0.60 6.71 6.75
N LYS A 56 0.09 5.77 6.11
CA LYS A 56 -0.23 5.33 4.73
C LYS A 56 -1.02 4.03 4.78
N ARG A 57 -2.18 3.99 4.12
CA ARG A 57 -3.03 2.79 4.00
C ARG A 57 -3.39 2.54 2.53
N LEU A 58 -3.40 1.27 2.14
CA LEU A 58 -3.91 0.83 0.85
C LEU A 58 -5.32 0.26 1.04
N MET A 59 -6.27 0.71 0.22
CA MET A 59 -7.67 0.26 0.29
C MET A 59 -8.20 -0.04 -1.12
N VAL A 60 -9.19 -0.93 -1.20
CA VAL A 60 -9.86 -1.33 -2.44
C VAL A 60 -11.16 -0.53 -2.57
N THR A 61 -11.27 0.28 -3.61
CA THR A 61 -12.47 1.10 -3.85
C THR A 61 -13.61 0.34 -4.50
N ARG A 62 -13.30 -0.72 -5.26
CA ARG A 62 -14.28 -1.57 -5.92
C ARG A 62 -13.84 -3.02 -5.88
N LEU A 63 -14.69 -3.88 -5.35
CA LEU A 63 -14.44 -5.31 -5.29
C LEU A 63 -14.94 -6.00 -6.57
N PRO A 64 -14.10 -6.80 -7.25
CA PRO A 64 -14.48 -7.50 -8.48
C PRO A 64 -15.35 -8.73 -8.17
N PRO A 65 -16.27 -9.16 -9.06
CA PRO A 65 -17.07 -10.38 -8.84
C PRO A 65 -16.23 -11.65 -8.65
N VAL A 66 -15.03 -11.68 -9.24
CA VAL A 66 -14.04 -12.76 -9.10
C VAL A 66 -12.73 -12.17 -8.62
N LEU A 67 -12.20 -12.72 -7.52
CA LEU A 67 -10.97 -12.26 -6.88
C LEU A 67 -9.86 -13.31 -7.05
N PHE A 68 -8.68 -12.86 -7.47
CA PHE A 68 -7.50 -13.71 -7.64
C PHE A 68 -6.42 -13.29 -6.65
N PHE A 69 -5.90 -14.25 -5.89
CA PHE A 69 -4.76 -14.05 -5.01
C PHE A 69 -3.53 -14.78 -5.56
N HIS A 70 -2.56 -14.02 -6.03
CA HIS A 70 -1.26 -14.56 -6.40
C HIS A 70 -0.36 -14.61 -5.16
N VAL A 71 -0.12 -15.81 -4.65
CA VAL A 71 0.87 -16.00 -3.58
C VAL A 71 2.27 -15.87 -4.18
N LYS A 72 2.99 -14.83 -3.79
CA LYS A 72 4.40 -14.63 -4.17
C LYS A 72 5.29 -15.61 -3.39
N ARG A 73 5.45 -16.83 -3.94
CA ARG A 73 6.33 -17.86 -3.35
C ARG A 73 7.78 -17.78 -3.81
N LEU A 74 8.07 -17.03 -4.87
CA LEU A 74 9.42 -16.89 -5.40
C LEU A 74 10.11 -15.66 -4.80
N TYR A 75 11.34 -15.85 -4.33
CA TYR A 75 12.17 -14.79 -3.78
C TYR A 75 13.63 -15.03 -4.16
N PHE A 76 14.41 -13.95 -4.19
CA PHE A 76 15.86 -14.04 -4.39
C PHE A 76 16.53 -14.32 -3.04
N ASN A 77 17.37 -15.35 -2.99
CA ASN A 77 18.20 -15.67 -1.83
C ASN A 77 19.60 -15.08 -2.02
N PRO A 78 19.97 -14.00 -1.31
CA PRO A 78 21.27 -13.36 -1.49
C PRO A 78 22.44 -14.23 -0.99
N ALA A 79 22.21 -15.17 -0.06
CA ALA A 79 23.28 -16.03 0.46
C ALA A 79 23.75 -17.06 -0.59
N THR A 80 22.84 -17.52 -1.44
CA THR A 80 23.15 -18.45 -2.55
C THR A 80 23.26 -17.73 -3.89
N SER A 81 22.96 -16.42 -3.92
CA SER A 81 22.83 -15.60 -5.13
C SER A 81 21.90 -16.23 -6.18
N ASP A 82 20.77 -16.79 -5.74
CA ASP A 82 19.88 -17.55 -6.62
C ASP A 82 18.40 -17.40 -6.25
N MET A 83 17.50 -17.73 -7.18
CA MET A 83 16.05 -17.74 -6.94
C MET A 83 15.63 -18.99 -6.17
N ALA A 84 14.83 -18.78 -5.12
CA ALA A 84 14.28 -19.84 -4.30
C ALA A 84 12.75 -19.76 -4.22
N LYS A 85 12.13 -20.90 -3.90
CA LYS A 85 10.69 -20.99 -3.67
C LYS A 85 10.42 -21.30 -2.20
N THR A 86 9.61 -20.47 -1.54
CA THR A 86 9.20 -20.74 -0.15
C THR A 86 8.17 -21.87 -0.07
N ASN A 87 8.43 -22.80 0.84
CA ASN A 87 7.53 -23.89 1.22
C ASN A 87 6.71 -23.56 2.48
N GLN A 88 6.70 -22.29 2.91
CA GLN A 88 5.87 -21.87 4.04
C GLN A 88 4.40 -22.23 3.80
N HIS A 89 3.80 -22.84 4.82
CA HIS A 89 2.38 -23.16 4.79
C HIS A 89 1.55 -21.87 4.79
N ILE A 90 0.49 -21.84 3.99
CA ILE A 90 -0.43 -20.71 3.92
C ILE A 90 -1.81 -21.22 4.24
N ASN A 91 -2.38 -20.67 5.30
CA ASN A 91 -3.76 -20.91 5.66
C ASN A 91 -4.65 -19.96 4.86
N PHE A 92 -5.72 -20.51 4.30
CA PHE A 92 -6.80 -19.75 3.69
C PHE A 92 -8.13 -20.37 4.09
N THR A 93 -9.17 -19.55 4.14
CA THR A 93 -10.52 -19.97 4.53
C THR A 93 -11.37 -20.26 3.30
N GLU A 94 -12.43 -21.05 3.47
CA GLU A 94 -13.42 -21.23 2.40
C GLU A 94 -14.19 -19.94 2.11
N TYR A 95 -14.46 -19.14 3.15
CA TYR A 95 -15.12 -17.85 3.05
C TYR A 95 -14.17 -16.75 3.52
N LEU A 96 -13.94 -15.76 2.67
CA LEU A 96 -13.10 -14.58 2.95
C LEU A 96 -13.99 -13.34 3.00
N ASP A 97 -13.90 -12.60 4.10
CA ASP A 97 -14.61 -11.33 4.26
C ASP A 97 -13.70 -10.14 3.89
N MET A 98 -14.15 -9.33 2.92
CA MET A 98 -13.35 -8.23 2.36
C MET A 98 -13.62 -6.87 3.02
N ARG A 99 -14.47 -6.79 4.05
CA ARG A 99 -14.82 -5.53 4.74
C ARG A 99 -13.60 -4.71 5.17
N CYS A 100 -12.59 -5.35 5.75
CA CYS A 100 -11.43 -4.67 6.35
C CYS A 100 -10.55 -3.89 5.35
N VAL A 101 -10.66 -4.18 4.05
CA VAL A 101 -9.88 -3.52 2.99
C VAL A 101 -10.75 -2.72 2.02
N TYR A 102 -12.07 -2.75 2.16
CA TYR A 102 -13.00 -2.09 1.24
C TYR A 102 -13.24 -0.63 1.66
N ALA A 103 -13.02 0.32 0.75
CA ALA A 103 -13.15 1.75 1.02
C ALA A 103 -14.58 2.29 0.96
N GLY A 104 -15.53 1.49 0.43
CA GLY A 104 -16.92 1.90 0.29
C GLY A 104 -17.77 1.72 1.55
N ASP A 105 -17.22 1.07 2.59
CA ASP A 105 -17.88 0.90 3.89
C ASP A 105 -17.18 1.79 4.93
N GLN A 106 -17.59 3.06 5.00
CA GLN A 106 -16.94 4.12 5.77
C GLN A 106 -17.28 4.07 7.28
N SER A 107 -17.80 2.95 7.81
CA SER A 107 -18.02 2.79 9.26
C SER A 107 -16.74 2.45 10.04
N SER A 108 -15.62 2.19 9.35
CA SER A 108 -14.35 1.76 9.96
C SER A 108 -13.32 2.88 10.13
N LEU A 109 -13.69 4.15 9.94
CA LEU A 109 -12.77 5.28 10.09
C LEU A 109 -12.65 5.79 11.53
N GLU A 110 -13.49 5.30 12.44
CA GLU A 110 -13.33 5.61 13.86
C GLU A 110 -12.40 4.57 14.49
N GLU A 111 -11.18 5.00 14.83
CA GLU A 111 -10.36 4.37 15.86
C GLU A 111 -11.10 4.53 17.21
N SER A 112 -12.25 3.87 17.37
CA SER A 112 -12.93 3.77 18.66
C SER A 112 -12.41 2.53 19.37
N ASP A 113 -11.71 2.77 20.47
CA ASP A 113 -11.42 1.83 21.56
C ASP A 113 -12.41 0.64 21.60
N GLY A 114 -11.97 -0.51 21.07
CA GLY A 114 -12.54 -1.84 21.36
C GLY A 114 -14.03 -2.08 21.07
N LYS A 115 -14.74 -1.22 20.33
CA LYS A 115 -16.13 -1.47 19.94
C LYS A 115 -16.23 -1.68 18.44
N GLU A 116 -16.39 -2.95 18.07
CA GLU A 116 -16.73 -3.36 16.71
C GLU A 116 -17.87 -2.49 16.17
N SER A 117 -17.67 -1.86 15.00
CA SER A 117 -18.77 -1.16 14.32
C SER A 117 -19.88 -2.16 14.01
N VAL A 118 -20.97 -2.11 14.80
CA VAL A 118 -22.00 -3.15 14.90
C VAL A 118 -22.85 -3.31 13.61
N ASN A 119 -22.61 -2.52 12.55
CA ASN A 119 -23.53 -2.43 11.40
C ASN A 119 -22.93 -2.64 10.00
N ALA A 120 -21.64 -2.98 9.87
CA ALA A 120 -21.05 -3.29 8.57
C ALA A 120 -21.46 -4.69 8.09
N GLN A 121 -22.25 -4.80 7.02
CA GLN A 121 -22.67 -6.09 6.47
C GLN A 121 -21.47 -6.84 5.87
N PRO A 122 -21.27 -8.15 6.16
CA PRO A 122 -20.16 -8.94 5.60
C PRO A 122 -20.09 -8.84 4.07
N ILE A 123 -18.87 -8.82 3.53
CA ILE A 123 -18.64 -8.86 2.08
C ILE A 123 -17.93 -10.18 1.74
N PRO A 124 -18.68 -11.31 1.70
CA PRO A 124 -18.09 -12.63 1.60
C PRO A 124 -17.69 -12.99 0.17
N TYR A 125 -16.51 -13.57 0.03
CA TYR A 125 -16.03 -14.29 -1.13
C TYR A 125 -15.92 -15.77 -0.78
N ARG A 126 -16.47 -16.64 -1.63
CA ARG A 126 -16.28 -18.09 -1.50
C ARG A 126 -15.09 -18.53 -2.34
N LEU A 127 -14.21 -19.35 -1.76
CA LEU A 127 -13.08 -19.95 -2.45
C LEU A 127 -13.58 -20.96 -3.50
N VAL A 128 -13.23 -20.70 -4.76
CA VAL A 128 -13.67 -21.49 -5.91
C VAL A 128 -12.59 -22.43 -6.46
N SER A 129 -11.32 -22.04 -6.37
CA SER A 129 -10.21 -22.78 -6.94
C SER A 129 -8.90 -22.50 -6.22
N VAL A 130 -8.04 -23.51 -6.15
CA VAL A 130 -6.66 -23.42 -5.66
C VAL A 130 -5.75 -23.99 -6.74
N ILE A 131 -4.66 -23.27 -7.03
CA ILE A 131 -3.63 -23.70 -7.96
C ILE A 131 -2.35 -23.88 -7.16
N GLU A 132 -1.78 -25.09 -7.18
CA GLU A 132 -0.53 -25.40 -6.51
C GLU A 132 0.54 -25.73 -7.54
N HIS A 133 1.72 -25.16 -7.32
CA HIS A 133 2.93 -25.50 -8.04
C HIS A 133 3.80 -26.42 -7.18
N ARG A 134 4.08 -27.64 -7.65
CA ARG A 134 5.02 -28.57 -7.02
C ARG A 134 6.32 -28.57 -7.79
N GLY A 135 7.42 -28.23 -7.11
CA GLY A 135 8.72 -28.03 -7.75
C GLY A 135 9.48 -26.87 -7.12
N SER A 136 10.57 -26.50 -7.76
CA SER A 136 11.51 -25.47 -7.33
C SER A 136 11.13 -24.09 -7.90
N ALA A 137 12.06 -23.13 -7.81
CA ALA A 137 11.92 -21.83 -8.45
C ALA A 137 12.02 -21.90 -9.99
N PHE A 138 12.62 -22.97 -10.54
CA PHE A 138 12.98 -23.06 -11.96
C PHE A 138 12.14 -24.07 -12.75
N SER A 139 11.55 -25.05 -12.07
CA SER A 139 10.76 -26.09 -12.71
C SER A 139 9.76 -26.73 -11.75
N GLY A 140 8.75 -27.35 -12.32
CA GLY A 140 7.76 -28.10 -11.56
C GLY A 140 6.51 -28.44 -12.36
N HIS A 141 5.46 -28.81 -11.64
CA HIS A 141 4.18 -29.20 -12.16
C HIS A 141 3.06 -28.42 -11.47
N TYR A 142 2.07 -28.00 -12.24
CA TYR A 142 0.90 -27.30 -11.74
C TYR A 142 -0.28 -28.26 -11.63
N PHE A 143 -0.97 -28.22 -10.51
CA PHE A 143 -2.29 -28.83 -10.39
C PHE A 143 -3.29 -27.81 -9.88
N THR A 144 -4.55 -28.04 -10.24
CA THR A 144 -5.66 -27.19 -9.84
C THR A 144 -6.76 -28.02 -9.22
N MET A 145 -7.24 -27.56 -8.07
CA MET A 145 -8.45 -28.04 -7.44
C MET A 145 -9.50 -26.96 -7.61
N ARG A 146 -10.64 -27.30 -8.21
CA ARG A 146 -11.75 -26.37 -8.40
C ARG A 146 -13.06 -27.01 -8.00
N ARG A 147 -14.00 -26.19 -7.55
CA ARG A 147 -15.38 -26.64 -7.35
C ARG A 147 -16.04 -26.93 -8.69
N ALA A 148 -16.91 -27.94 -8.70
CA ALA A 148 -17.74 -28.26 -9.86
C ALA A 148 -18.83 -27.19 -10.08
N SER A 149 -19.41 -26.67 -9.00
CA SER A 149 -20.36 -25.55 -9.03
C SER A 149 -20.16 -24.63 -7.81
N ILE A 150 -20.76 -23.44 -7.86
CA ILE A 150 -20.71 -22.49 -6.75
C ILE A 150 -21.35 -23.02 -5.48
N SER A 151 -22.27 -24.00 -5.54
CA SER A 151 -22.92 -24.59 -4.37
C SER A 151 -22.24 -25.86 -3.87
N SER A 152 -21.45 -26.55 -4.70
CA SER A 152 -20.89 -27.86 -4.35
C SER A 152 -19.82 -27.77 -3.26
N SER A 153 -19.65 -28.86 -2.50
CA SER A 153 -18.43 -29.09 -1.72
C SER A 153 -17.22 -29.31 -2.64
N TRP A 154 -16.03 -29.41 -2.03
CA TRP A 154 -14.78 -29.70 -2.73
C TRP A 154 -14.78 -31.06 -3.41
#